data_AF-A0A9P6WAI9-F1
#
_entry.id   AF-A0A9P6WAI9-F1
#
_cell.length_a   1.000
_cell.length_b   1.000
_cell.length_c   1.000
_cell.angle_alpha   90.00
_cell.angle_beta   90.00
_cell.angle_gamma   90.00
#
_symmetry.space_group_name_H-M   'P 1'
#
loop_
_entity.id
_entity.type
_entity.pdbx_description
1 polymer ?
#
loop_
_entity_poly.entity_id
_entity_poly.type
_entity_poly.pdbx_seq_one_letter_code
_entity_poly.pdbx_strand_id
1 'polypeptide(L)'
;MLLVWAFLLAQWGLTLLSLRLQSTRTATSFPLWPAVIALHLQLHSNNPWRDADWLAALIPILLSAVSEMLFRKAYADRLAALQADPAPPREAPSVSYRYKLSPIECDQHGRVYGGELLKLVDVSAGLVAAKHARGPCLTISVDRVIFLQEIRVGDVISISSAVNRAWGRTEKSEIPAALSSMEIGVRVMRQSRDDPALGPETYCCHAYLTFVAKPTLPPSPTFFLLGWTDQLGLTAPPAPRKAQLPGVRPVSLLARKRYLLAGRRRAHRLQRAKEHDALNASFREALFRLEKDRQDAADLAARANEADQARLLHSLQLEILTEAYLRQSPDVRVEGDEVVGEIEGFVEPVRVKKSDIEAEIQRKEHGGWHQVALSDRGRSGSSSNKDLAGVVSTARKNRGSETATTVAPIDFADTLSLCLWIVRPQHCNSKSVLFGGTLMRWVEEVSTIAARRVSPNVSWASAGIDSLTFKVSALPGWVVYVRAAVLKVYDSSVEIAAVVTCEDRNSHTPGTKHVSESFFTMVAVDPDTGRPLKGALRQVRLPPGPITEMAESAERRREDRLLEKRVLQRYGRTSLLPIPYSF
;
A
#
# COMPACT_ATOMS: atom_id res chain seq x y z
N MET A 1 -42.94 14.64 -40.15
CA MET A 1 -41.87 13.87 -39.48
C MET A 1 -41.02 14.68 -38.51
N LEU A 2 -40.42 15.81 -38.91
CA LEU A 2 -39.58 16.64 -38.00
C LEU A 2 -40.29 17.11 -36.73
N LEU A 3 -41.56 17.52 -36.82
CA LEU A 3 -42.38 17.88 -35.66
C LEU A 3 -42.67 16.69 -34.73
N VAL A 4 -42.81 15.48 -35.27
CA VAL A 4 -43.03 14.25 -34.49
C VAL A 4 -41.77 13.87 -33.73
N TRP A 5 -40.60 14.00 -34.35
CA TRP A 5 -39.31 13.79 -33.69
C TRP A 5 -39.01 14.85 -32.62
N ALA A 6 -39.29 16.13 -32.90
CA ALA A 6 -39.15 17.21 -31.92
C ALA A 6 -40.08 17.01 -30.71
N PHE A 7 -41.29 16.51 -30.94
CA PHE A 7 -42.25 16.24 -29.87
C PHE A 7 -41.90 14.99 -29.05
N LEU A 8 -41.43 13.91 -29.69
CA LEU A 8 -40.90 12.73 -28.99
C LEU A 8 -39.70 13.10 -28.11
N LEU A 9 -38.82 13.98 -28.58
CA LEU A 9 -37.71 14.53 -27.79
C LEU A 9 -38.20 15.36 -26.59
N ALA A 10 -39.22 16.21 -26.78
CA ALA A 10 -39.82 16.99 -25.69
C ALA A 10 -40.55 16.09 -24.66
N GLN A 11 -41.22 15.03 -25.11
CA GLN A 11 -41.90 14.05 -24.28
C GLN A 11 -40.91 13.18 -23.47
N TRP A 12 -39.75 12.86 -24.05
CA TRP A 12 -38.63 12.28 -23.32
C TRP A 12 -38.06 13.23 -22.25
N GLY A 13 -37.94 14.52 -22.56
CA GLY A 13 -37.55 15.55 -21.59
C GLY A 13 -38.52 15.64 -20.40
N LEU A 14 -39.83 15.59 -20.66
CA LEU A 14 -40.89 15.65 -19.64
C LEU A 14 -41.01 14.36 -18.81
N THR A 15 -40.81 13.19 -19.41
CA THR A 15 -40.78 11.91 -18.67
C THR A 15 -39.56 11.85 -17.74
N LEU A 16 -38.38 12.28 -18.21
CA LEU A 16 -37.18 12.45 -17.36
C LEU A 16 -37.42 13.42 -16.19
N LEU A 17 -38.10 14.55 -16.45
CA LEU A 17 -38.45 15.53 -15.41
C LEU A 17 -39.45 14.94 -14.39
N SER A 18 -40.46 14.21 -14.86
CA SER A 18 -41.47 13.55 -14.03
C SER A 18 -40.88 12.43 -13.17
N LEU A 19 -39.90 11.66 -13.68
CA LEU A 19 -39.20 10.62 -12.95
C LEU A 19 -38.29 11.20 -11.86
N ARG A 20 -37.70 12.39 -12.10
CA ARG A 20 -36.97 13.16 -11.09
C ARG A 20 -37.90 13.61 -9.94
N LEU A 21 -39.12 14.05 -10.28
CA LEU A 21 -40.14 14.51 -9.33
C LEU A 21 -40.84 13.34 -8.60
N GLN A 22 -41.01 12.18 -9.25
CA GLN A 22 -41.62 10.96 -8.70
C GLN A 22 -40.75 10.21 -7.70
N SER A 23 -39.54 10.69 -7.40
CA SER A 23 -38.71 10.21 -6.29
C SER A 23 -39.38 10.32 -4.90
N THR A 24 -40.58 10.91 -4.81
CA THR A 24 -41.27 11.18 -3.53
C THR A 24 -42.65 10.55 -3.34
N ARG A 25 -43.39 10.07 -4.36
CA ARG A 25 -44.69 9.39 -4.13
C ARG A 25 -45.05 8.34 -5.18
N THR A 26 -45.60 7.23 -4.69
CA THR A 26 -46.27 6.16 -5.45
C THR A 26 -47.48 6.70 -6.20
N ALA A 27 -47.45 6.72 -7.54
CA ALA A 27 -48.63 7.00 -8.34
C ALA A 27 -48.65 6.14 -9.61
N THR A 28 -49.63 5.25 -9.67
CA THR A 28 -49.98 4.33 -10.75
C THR A 28 -51.00 4.97 -11.70
N SER A 29 -50.62 5.99 -12.47
CA SER A 29 -51.50 6.52 -13.51
C SER A 29 -50.77 6.69 -14.85
N PHE A 30 -51.33 6.02 -15.87
CA PHE A 30 -50.98 6.18 -17.27
C PHE A 30 -51.30 7.61 -17.72
N PRO A 31 -50.38 8.38 -18.32
CA PRO A 31 -50.77 9.55 -19.08
C PRO A 31 -51.35 9.04 -20.42
N LEU A 32 -52.68 9.08 -20.55
CA LEU A 32 -53.44 8.73 -21.77
C LEU A 32 -53.19 9.68 -22.96
N TRP A 33 -52.25 10.62 -22.85
CA TRP A 33 -52.01 11.67 -23.83
C TRP A 33 -51.53 11.19 -25.22
N PRO A 34 -50.78 10.08 -25.39
CA PRO A 34 -50.46 9.55 -26.72
C PRO A 34 -51.70 9.16 -27.51
N ALA A 35 -52.72 8.61 -26.84
CA ALA A 35 -53.99 8.24 -27.46
C ALA A 35 -54.82 9.49 -27.84
N VAL A 36 -54.78 10.53 -27.00
CA VAL A 36 -55.45 11.81 -27.27
C VAL A 36 -54.82 12.53 -28.47
N ILE A 37 -53.50 12.46 -28.64
CA ILE A 37 -52.79 13.11 -29.75
C ILE A 37 -52.94 12.32 -31.06
N ALA A 38 -52.92 10.98 -31.02
CA ALA A 38 -53.25 10.17 -32.19
C ALA A 38 -54.66 10.50 -32.68
N LEU A 39 -55.63 10.63 -31.76
CA LEU A 39 -56.98 11.06 -32.08
C LEU A 39 -57.03 12.49 -32.64
N HIS A 40 -56.22 13.43 -32.12
CA HIS A 40 -56.17 14.81 -32.60
C HIS A 40 -55.50 14.97 -33.97
N LEU A 41 -54.42 14.24 -34.25
CA LEU A 41 -53.77 14.21 -35.56
C LEU A 41 -54.66 13.57 -36.63
N GLN A 42 -55.51 12.61 -36.24
CA GLN A 42 -56.49 11.99 -37.12
C GLN A 42 -57.68 12.91 -37.46
N LEU A 43 -57.98 13.90 -36.61
CA LEU A 43 -59.11 14.81 -36.76
C LEU A 43 -58.79 16.09 -37.55
N HIS A 44 -57.53 16.42 -37.82
CA HIS A 44 -57.14 17.70 -38.43
C HIS A 44 -56.37 17.63 -39.76
N SER A 45 -56.02 16.45 -40.27
CA SER A 45 -55.41 16.36 -41.61
C SER A 45 -56.33 15.67 -42.62
N ASN A 46 -56.90 16.46 -43.54
CA ASN A 46 -57.35 15.97 -44.85
C ASN A 46 -56.10 15.54 -45.64
N ASN A 47 -55.66 14.30 -45.47
CA ASN A 47 -54.48 13.77 -46.16
C ASN A 47 -54.77 12.35 -46.69
N PRO A 48 -54.35 12.00 -47.93
CA PRO A 48 -54.80 10.82 -48.66
C PRO A 48 -54.00 9.55 -48.29
N TRP A 49 -53.78 9.31 -47.00
CA TRP A 49 -52.96 8.19 -46.48
C TRP A 49 -53.80 7.23 -45.64
N ARG A 50 -54.94 6.81 -46.19
CA ARG A 50 -55.97 6.11 -45.42
C ARG A 50 -55.71 4.60 -45.22
N ASP A 51 -54.77 3.97 -45.92
CA ASP A 51 -54.71 2.50 -45.95
C ASP A 51 -53.41 1.80 -45.52
N ALA A 52 -52.38 2.49 -44.99
CA ALA A 52 -51.19 1.78 -44.46
C ALA A 52 -50.38 2.50 -43.36
N ASP A 53 -50.50 3.82 -43.21
CA ASP A 53 -49.53 4.59 -42.40
C ASP A 53 -49.86 4.73 -40.90
N TRP A 54 -51.08 4.38 -40.48
CA TRP A 54 -51.44 4.42 -39.05
C TRP A 54 -50.64 3.36 -38.25
N LEU A 55 -50.32 2.22 -38.87
CA LEU A 55 -49.44 1.20 -38.29
C LEU A 55 -48.01 1.73 -38.15
N ALA A 56 -47.51 2.49 -39.13
CA ALA A 56 -46.19 3.11 -39.09
C ALA A 56 -46.08 4.18 -37.98
N ALA A 57 -47.17 4.86 -37.63
CA ALA A 57 -47.23 5.77 -36.48
C ALA A 57 -47.38 5.04 -35.14
N LEU A 58 -48.05 3.88 -35.10
CA LEU A 58 -48.23 3.07 -33.89
C LEU A 58 -46.96 2.36 -33.44
N ILE A 59 -46.15 1.85 -34.36
CA ILE A 59 -44.90 1.14 -34.07
C ILE A 59 -43.97 1.94 -33.15
N PRO A 60 -43.61 3.22 -33.43
CA PRO A 60 -42.75 4.00 -32.56
C PRO A 60 -43.41 4.36 -31.21
N ILE A 61 -44.74 4.51 -31.17
CA ILE A 61 -45.47 4.76 -29.91
C ILE A 61 -45.45 3.50 -29.02
N LEU A 62 -45.72 2.32 -29.59
CA LEU A 62 -45.64 1.03 -28.91
C LEU A 62 -44.21 0.74 -28.46
N LEU A 63 -43.21 0.99 -29.31
CA LEU A 63 -41.80 0.79 -28.98
C LEU A 63 -41.36 1.73 -27.85
N SER A 64 -41.80 2.99 -27.87
CA SER A 64 -41.55 3.96 -26.79
C SER A 64 -42.21 3.52 -25.48
N ALA A 65 -43.48 3.09 -25.53
CA ALA A 65 -44.21 2.63 -24.35
C ALA A 65 -43.61 1.35 -23.75
N VAL A 66 -43.21 0.38 -24.58
CA VAL A 66 -42.52 -0.84 -24.14
C VAL A 66 -41.15 -0.51 -23.56
N SER A 67 -40.41 0.40 -24.18
CA SER A 67 -39.11 0.88 -23.66
C SER A 67 -39.27 1.57 -22.30
N GLU A 68 -40.27 2.43 -22.11
CA GLU A 68 -40.55 3.09 -20.83
C GLU A 68 -41.02 2.10 -19.75
N MET A 69 -41.82 1.10 -20.12
CA MET A 69 -42.25 0.05 -19.20
C MET A 69 -41.08 -0.80 -18.72
N LEU A 70 -40.21 -1.24 -19.64
CA LEU A 70 -38.99 -1.98 -19.32
C LEU A 70 -38.03 -1.11 -18.49
N PHE A 71 -37.96 0.19 -18.78
CA PHE A 71 -37.21 1.17 -18.01
C PHE A 71 -37.65 1.24 -16.56
N ARG A 72 -38.94 1.49 -16.34
CA ARG A 72 -39.50 1.63 -14.99
C ARG A 72 -39.37 0.35 -14.18
N LYS A 73 -39.56 -0.81 -14.82
CA LYS A 73 -39.36 -2.12 -14.19
C LYS A 73 -37.90 -2.31 -13.76
N ALA A 74 -36.95 -2.10 -14.68
CA ALA A 74 -35.53 -2.24 -14.37
C ALA A 74 -35.07 -1.26 -13.28
N TYR A 75 -35.56 -0.02 -13.30
CA TYR A 75 -35.27 0.99 -12.28
C TYR A 75 -35.89 0.62 -10.92
N ALA A 76 -37.13 0.14 -10.90
CA ALA A 76 -37.81 -0.32 -9.68
C ALA A 76 -37.12 -1.55 -9.07
N ASP A 77 -36.74 -2.53 -9.90
CA ASP A 77 -35.99 -3.71 -9.46
C ASP A 77 -34.62 -3.30 -8.88
N ARG A 78 -33.95 -2.31 -9.48
CA ARG A 78 -32.69 -1.72 -9.01
C ARG A 78 -32.87 -0.98 -7.68
N LEU A 79 -33.96 -0.22 -7.51
CA LEU A 79 -34.27 0.46 -6.26
C LEU A 79 -34.63 -0.55 -5.15
N ALA A 80 -35.42 -1.57 -5.46
CA ALA A 80 -35.78 -2.66 -4.56
C ALA A 80 -34.55 -3.45 -4.12
N ALA A 81 -33.62 -3.76 -5.03
CA ALA A 81 -32.36 -4.42 -4.70
C ALA A 81 -31.48 -3.58 -3.75
N LEU A 82 -31.51 -2.25 -3.86
CA LEU A 82 -30.81 -1.33 -2.95
C LEU A 82 -31.51 -1.17 -1.58
N GLN A 83 -32.82 -1.45 -1.52
CA GLN A 83 -33.65 -1.33 -0.32
C GLN A 83 -33.92 -2.67 0.38
N ALA A 84 -33.50 -3.79 -0.20
CA ALA A 84 -33.75 -5.13 0.33
C ALA A 84 -33.25 -5.28 1.77
N ASP A 85 -34.07 -5.94 2.59
CA ASP A 85 -33.72 -6.31 3.95
C ASP A 85 -32.56 -7.31 3.99
N PRO A 86 -31.77 -7.31 5.07
CA PRO A 86 -30.61 -8.18 5.17
C PRO A 86 -31.06 -9.65 5.13
N ALA A 87 -30.35 -10.46 4.35
CA ALA A 87 -30.59 -11.89 4.29
C ALA A 87 -30.50 -12.53 5.70
N PRO A 88 -31.26 -13.61 5.96
CA PRO A 88 -31.31 -14.24 7.28
C PRO A 88 -29.92 -14.71 7.74
N PRO A 89 -29.70 -14.79 9.07
CA PRO A 89 -28.42 -15.26 9.59
C PRO A 89 -28.10 -16.67 9.09
N ARG A 90 -26.85 -16.88 8.68
CA ARG A 90 -26.36 -18.14 8.12
C ARG A 90 -25.11 -18.64 8.83
N GLU A 91 -24.77 -19.90 8.59
CA GLU A 91 -23.52 -20.47 9.08
C GLU A 91 -22.31 -19.73 8.51
N ALA A 92 -21.25 -19.65 9.30
CA ALA A 92 -20.02 -18.97 8.92
C ALA A 92 -19.36 -19.67 7.71
N PRO A 93 -19.19 -18.99 6.57
CA PRO A 93 -18.42 -19.58 5.48
C PRO A 93 -16.95 -19.69 5.89
N SER A 94 -16.34 -20.81 5.49
CA SER A 94 -14.91 -21.07 5.62
C SER A 94 -14.29 -21.44 4.27
N VAL A 95 -12.97 -21.25 4.18
CA VAL A 95 -12.11 -21.68 3.08
C VAL A 95 -10.79 -22.18 3.66
N SER A 96 -10.28 -23.27 3.11
CA SER A 96 -8.91 -23.71 3.35
C SER A 96 -8.22 -23.97 2.02
N TYR A 97 -6.94 -23.64 1.94
CA TYR A 97 -6.10 -24.04 0.82
C TYR A 97 -4.68 -24.35 1.31
N ARG A 98 -3.99 -25.21 0.56
CA ARG A 98 -2.58 -25.53 0.77
C ARG A 98 -1.74 -24.91 -0.31
N TYR A 99 -0.56 -24.46 0.06
CA TYR A 99 0.35 -23.77 -0.83
C TYR A 99 1.78 -24.20 -0.52
N LYS A 100 2.51 -24.64 -1.56
CA LYS A 100 3.92 -24.99 -1.44
C LYS A 100 4.76 -23.76 -1.71
N LEU A 101 5.59 -23.39 -0.74
CA LEU A 101 6.38 -22.18 -0.82
C LEU A 101 7.50 -22.29 -1.84
N SER A 102 7.63 -21.21 -2.61
CA SER A 102 8.60 -21.06 -3.68
C SER A 102 9.70 -20.06 -3.29
N PRO A 103 10.86 -20.11 -3.97
CA PRO A 103 11.97 -19.20 -3.66
C PRO A 103 11.64 -17.70 -3.77
N ILE A 104 10.66 -17.32 -4.61
CA ILE A 104 10.28 -15.90 -4.83
C ILE A 104 9.66 -15.24 -3.58
N GLU A 105 9.28 -16.03 -2.58
CA GLU A 105 8.58 -15.60 -1.36
C GLU A 105 9.51 -15.57 -0.15
N CYS A 106 10.77 -15.97 -0.36
CA CYS A 106 11.73 -16.18 0.70
C CYS A 106 12.94 -15.28 0.55
N ASP A 107 13.61 -15.04 1.68
CA ASP A 107 14.89 -14.37 1.75
C ASP A 107 16.01 -15.25 1.18
N GLN A 108 17.19 -14.65 1.08
CA GLN A 108 18.43 -15.29 0.64
C GLN A 108 18.86 -16.51 1.49
N HIS A 109 18.28 -16.70 2.69
CA HIS A 109 18.52 -17.84 3.58
C HIS A 109 17.38 -18.86 3.52
N GLY A 110 16.42 -18.67 2.60
CA GLY A 110 15.30 -19.55 2.38
C GLY A 110 14.19 -19.44 3.42
N ARG A 111 14.07 -18.33 4.16
CA ARG A 111 12.95 -18.05 5.08
C ARG A 111 11.90 -17.18 4.42
N VAL A 112 10.64 -17.47 4.67
CA VAL A 112 9.54 -16.66 4.13
C VAL A 112 9.56 -15.25 4.68
N TYR A 113 9.42 -14.25 3.80
CA TYR A 113 9.18 -12.87 4.22
C TYR A 113 7.83 -12.77 4.93
N GLY A 114 7.79 -12.16 6.12
CA GLY A 114 6.54 -12.02 6.87
C GLY A 114 5.46 -11.26 6.08
N GLY A 115 5.87 -10.29 5.27
CA GLY A 115 4.99 -9.54 4.38
C GLY A 115 4.30 -10.41 3.33
N GLU A 116 5.01 -11.40 2.78
CA GLU A 116 4.43 -12.33 1.79
C GLU A 116 3.44 -13.29 2.45
N LEU A 117 3.73 -13.75 3.68
CA LEU A 117 2.77 -14.54 4.45
C LEU A 117 1.50 -13.74 4.78
N LEU A 118 1.65 -12.46 5.16
CA LEU A 118 0.51 -11.56 5.41
C LEU A 118 -0.33 -11.33 4.14
N LYS A 119 0.31 -11.27 2.97
CA LYS A 119 -0.39 -11.21 1.68
C LYS A 119 -1.25 -12.45 1.46
N LEU A 120 -0.71 -13.66 1.66
CA LEU A 120 -1.48 -14.91 1.52
C LEU A 120 -2.63 -15.03 2.52
N VAL A 121 -2.42 -14.56 3.76
CA VAL A 121 -3.44 -14.45 4.80
C VAL A 121 -4.57 -13.51 4.37
N ASP A 122 -4.25 -12.34 3.83
CA ASP A 122 -5.24 -11.37 3.34
C ASP A 122 -6.02 -11.93 2.14
N VAL A 123 -5.36 -12.64 1.21
CA VAL A 123 -6.04 -13.31 0.06
C VAL A 123 -7.07 -14.31 0.56
N SER A 124 -6.69 -15.17 1.50
CA SER A 124 -7.60 -16.14 2.11
C SER A 124 -8.79 -15.47 2.77
N ALA A 125 -8.53 -14.43 3.57
CA ALA A 125 -9.56 -13.70 4.28
C ALA A 125 -10.50 -12.95 3.31
N GLY A 126 -9.96 -12.29 2.29
CA GLY A 126 -10.73 -11.58 1.27
C GLY A 126 -11.66 -12.49 0.48
N LEU A 127 -11.23 -13.72 0.19
CA LEU A 127 -12.07 -14.73 -0.47
C LEU A 127 -13.28 -15.13 0.40
N VAL A 128 -13.05 -15.40 1.68
CA VAL A 128 -14.14 -15.70 2.63
C VAL A 128 -15.05 -14.49 2.82
N ALA A 129 -14.49 -13.28 2.86
CA ALA A 129 -15.25 -12.04 2.95
C ALA A 129 -16.21 -11.90 1.76
N ALA A 130 -15.68 -12.07 0.55
CA ALA A 130 -16.44 -11.99 -0.69
C ALA A 130 -17.53 -13.08 -0.76
N LYS A 131 -17.23 -14.30 -0.31
CA LYS A 131 -18.21 -15.40 -0.18
C LYS A 131 -19.34 -15.04 0.80
N HIS A 132 -19.02 -14.38 1.91
CA HIS A 132 -20.01 -13.93 2.90
C HIS A 132 -20.80 -12.69 2.46
N ALA A 133 -20.20 -11.78 1.71
CA ALA A 133 -20.88 -10.58 1.22
C ALA A 133 -21.62 -10.79 -0.10
N ARG A 134 -21.30 -11.86 -0.85
CA ARG A 134 -21.67 -12.04 -2.27
C ARG A 134 -21.30 -10.81 -3.12
N GLY A 135 -20.16 -10.19 -2.81
CA GLY A 135 -19.76 -8.92 -3.38
C GLY A 135 -18.33 -8.52 -2.99
N PRO A 136 -17.85 -7.39 -3.52
CA PRO A 136 -16.50 -6.91 -3.28
C PRO A 136 -16.33 -6.50 -1.81
N CYS A 137 -15.20 -6.90 -1.24
CA CYS A 137 -14.82 -6.59 0.12
C CYS A 137 -13.43 -5.96 0.14
N LEU A 138 -13.23 -5.00 1.04
CA LEU A 138 -11.93 -4.36 1.27
C LEU A 138 -11.44 -4.64 2.68
N THR A 139 -10.14 -4.86 2.82
CA THR A 139 -9.46 -4.95 4.12
C THR A 139 -9.41 -3.57 4.76
N ILE A 140 -9.88 -3.43 6.00
CA ILE A 140 -9.86 -2.18 6.77
C ILE A 140 -8.85 -2.23 7.91
N SER A 141 -8.71 -3.38 8.55
CA SER A 141 -7.71 -3.52 9.61
C SER A 141 -7.23 -4.96 9.74
N VAL A 142 -6.03 -5.11 10.26
CA VAL A 142 -5.43 -6.38 10.66
C VAL A 142 -5.05 -6.24 12.13
N ASP A 143 -5.48 -7.19 12.96
CA ASP A 143 -5.06 -7.26 14.36
C ASP A 143 -3.59 -7.71 14.43
N ARG A 144 -3.00 -7.67 15.62
CA ARG A 144 -1.62 -8.12 15.82
C ARG A 144 -1.44 -9.56 15.30
N VAL A 145 -0.36 -9.79 14.57
CA VAL A 145 0.05 -11.12 14.10
C VAL A 145 1.44 -11.42 14.66
N ILE A 146 1.59 -12.58 15.29
CA ILE A 146 2.85 -13.06 15.85
C ILE A 146 3.26 -14.32 15.10
N PHE A 147 4.46 -14.30 14.51
CA PHE A 147 5.05 -15.45 13.84
C PHE A 147 5.81 -16.29 14.88
N LEU A 148 5.28 -17.48 15.19
CA LEU A 148 5.84 -18.34 16.23
C LEU A 148 6.90 -19.30 15.70
N GLN A 149 6.70 -19.77 14.47
CA GLN A 149 7.60 -20.69 13.80
C GLN A 149 8.06 -20.11 12.48
N GLU A 150 9.34 -20.36 12.20
CA GLU A 150 9.95 -20.09 10.92
C GLU A 150 9.35 -21.00 9.85
N ILE A 151 9.09 -20.44 8.68
CA ILE A 151 8.62 -21.16 7.50
C ILE A 151 9.69 -21.00 6.43
N ARG A 152 10.06 -22.09 5.77
CA ARG A 152 11.15 -22.11 4.79
C ARG A 152 10.70 -22.47 3.38
N VAL A 153 11.53 -22.14 2.40
CA VAL A 153 11.36 -22.58 0.99
C VAL A 153 11.14 -24.09 0.96
N GLY A 154 10.12 -24.51 0.22
CA GLY A 154 9.73 -25.92 0.08
C GLY A 154 8.71 -26.41 1.12
N ASP A 155 8.54 -25.70 2.24
CA ASP A 155 7.49 -26.04 3.22
C ASP A 155 6.11 -25.90 2.55
N VAL A 156 5.16 -26.73 2.99
CA VAL A 156 3.76 -26.63 2.59
C VAL A 156 2.98 -25.95 3.70
N ILE A 157 2.39 -24.80 3.40
CA ILE A 157 1.52 -24.10 4.34
C ILE A 157 0.05 -24.44 4.09
N SER A 158 -0.70 -24.63 5.16
CA SER A 158 -2.15 -24.80 5.15
C SER A 158 -2.78 -23.55 5.76
N ILE A 159 -3.45 -22.76 4.93
CA ILE A 159 -4.09 -21.51 5.34
C ILE A 159 -5.58 -21.74 5.42
N SER A 160 -6.11 -21.47 6.60
CA SER A 160 -7.49 -21.74 6.97
C SER A 160 -8.18 -20.46 7.43
N SER A 161 -9.19 -19.97 6.70
CA SER A 161 -9.97 -18.77 7.04
C SER A 161 -11.48 -19.01 7.23
N ALA A 162 -12.11 -18.31 8.18
CA ALA A 162 -13.56 -18.31 8.38
C ALA A 162 -14.08 -17.02 9.02
N VAL A 163 -15.33 -16.64 8.71
CA VAL A 163 -15.98 -15.48 9.32
C VAL A 163 -16.28 -15.77 10.79
N ASN A 164 -15.73 -14.97 11.71
CA ASN A 164 -16.05 -15.08 13.13
C ASN A 164 -17.37 -14.38 13.47
N ARG A 165 -17.58 -13.20 12.89
CA ARG A 165 -18.76 -12.36 13.11
C ARG A 165 -18.93 -11.38 11.96
N ALA A 166 -20.15 -11.23 11.48
CA ALA A 166 -20.57 -10.12 10.62
C ALA A 166 -21.43 -9.17 11.43
N TRP A 167 -21.20 -7.87 11.25
CA TRP A 167 -22.00 -6.83 11.87
C TRP A 167 -22.93 -6.24 10.81
N GLY A 168 -24.19 -6.68 10.86
CA GLY A 168 -25.30 -6.18 10.04
C GLY A 168 -26.46 -5.71 10.93
N ARG A 169 -27.58 -5.33 10.32
CA ARG A 169 -28.79 -4.92 11.05
C ARG A 169 -29.45 -6.16 11.67
N THR A 170 -29.13 -6.44 12.93
CA THR A 170 -30.02 -7.22 13.81
C THR A 170 -30.93 -6.24 14.54
N GLU A 171 -32.19 -6.60 14.76
CA GLU A 171 -33.34 -5.81 15.24
C GLU A 171 -33.13 -4.89 16.48
N LYS A 172 -31.93 -4.81 17.08
CA LYS A 172 -31.62 -4.04 18.30
C LYS A 172 -30.32 -3.20 18.26
N SER A 173 -29.73 -2.93 17.09
CA SER A 173 -28.49 -2.14 17.00
C SER A 173 -28.74 -0.65 16.70
N GLU A 174 -28.75 0.19 17.73
CA GLU A 174 -28.92 1.66 17.67
C GLU A 174 -27.72 2.43 17.06
N ILE A 175 -26.64 1.75 16.65
CA ILE A 175 -25.44 2.41 16.11
C ILE A 175 -25.39 2.28 14.56
N PRO A 176 -25.69 3.36 13.78
CA PRO A 176 -25.79 3.32 12.31
C PRO A 176 -24.45 3.25 11.55
N ALA A 177 -23.30 3.22 12.24
CA ALA A 177 -21.99 3.30 11.58
C ALA A 177 -21.44 1.97 11.04
N ALA A 178 -21.99 0.82 11.44
CA ALA A 178 -21.25 -0.44 11.51
C ALA A 178 -21.85 -1.64 10.75
N LEU A 179 -22.72 -1.40 9.77
CA LEU A 179 -23.63 -2.40 9.18
C LEU A 179 -23.05 -3.25 8.03
N SER A 180 -21.80 -2.99 7.63
CA SER A 180 -21.15 -3.59 6.46
C SER A 180 -19.81 -4.27 6.76
N SER A 181 -19.43 -4.40 8.04
CA SER A 181 -18.14 -4.98 8.43
C SER A 181 -18.25 -6.41 8.92
N MET A 182 -17.17 -7.16 8.76
CA MET A 182 -17.04 -8.51 9.28
C MET A 182 -15.62 -8.78 9.76
N GLU A 183 -15.47 -9.64 10.76
CA GLU A 183 -14.18 -10.13 11.22
C GLU A 183 -13.97 -11.56 10.73
N ILE A 184 -12.78 -11.80 10.20
CA ILE A 184 -12.35 -13.08 9.66
C ILE A 184 -11.14 -13.54 10.46
N GLY A 185 -11.22 -14.76 10.99
CA GLY A 185 -10.09 -15.42 11.61
C GLY A 185 -9.36 -16.26 10.57
N VAL A 186 -8.03 -16.14 10.52
CA VAL A 186 -7.15 -16.93 9.66
C VAL A 186 -6.15 -17.66 10.54
N ARG A 187 -5.91 -18.94 10.23
CA ARG A 187 -4.93 -19.81 10.87
C ARG A 187 -3.95 -20.30 9.81
N VAL A 188 -2.65 -20.29 10.14
CA VAL A 188 -1.59 -20.81 9.29
C VAL A 188 -0.89 -21.96 10.01
N MET A 189 -0.86 -23.11 9.33
CA MET A 189 -0.07 -24.28 9.73
C MET A 189 1.01 -24.53 8.68
N ARG A 190 2.14 -25.12 9.07
CA ARG A 190 3.19 -25.59 8.15
C ARG A 190 3.42 -27.09 8.26
N GLN A 191 3.73 -27.72 7.14
CA GLN A 191 4.33 -29.05 7.08
C GLN A 191 5.76 -28.86 6.55
N SER A 192 6.72 -29.50 7.22
CA SER A 192 8.14 -29.37 6.89
C SER A 192 8.44 -29.97 5.52
N ARG A 193 9.27 -29.30 4.73
CA ARG A 193 9.82 -29.83 3.48
C ARG A 193 10.67 -31.09 3.66
N ASP A 194 11.26 -31.25 4.84
CA ASP A 194 12.23 -32.32 5.13
C ASP A 194 11.53 -33.66 5.35
N ASP A 195 10.19 -33.65 5.49
CA ASP A 195 9.38 -34.85 5.64
C ASP A 195 8.70 -35.20 4.30
N PRO A 196 9.18 -36.24 3.59
CA PRO A 196 8.60 -36.68 2.32
C PRO A 196 7.19 -37.25 2.46
N ALA A 197 6.77 -37.65 3.66
CA ALA A 197 5.42 -38.13 3.94
C ALA A 197 4.45 -36.99 4.31
N LEU A 198 4.89 -35.73 4.30
CA LEU A 198 4.13 -34.56 4.78
C LEU A 198 3.61 -34.81 6.20
N GLY A 199 4.54 -34.85 7.16
CA GLY A 199 4.28 -35.09 8.57
C GLY A 199 3.33 -34.11 9.27
N PRO A 200 3.28 -34.14 10.62
CA PRO A 200 2.28 -33.41 11.38
C PRO A 200 2.37 -31.90 11.14
N GLU A 201 1.21 -31.29 10.91
CA GLU A 201 1.08 -29.85 10.75
C GLU A 201 1.51 -29.12 12.04
N THR A 202 2.41 -28.18 11.89
CA THR A 202 2.93 -27.35 12.98
C THR A 202 2.32 -25.95 12.93
N TYR A 203 1.90 -25.44 14.08
CA TYR A 203 1.26 -24.13 14.16
C TYR A 203 2.25 -22.97 13.98
N CYS A 204 1.98 -22.08 13.03
CA CYS A 204 2.85 -20.93 12.71
C CYS A 204 2.31 -19.62 13.28
N CYS A 205 1.09 -19.26 12.90
CA CYS A 205 0.46 -18.02 13.34
C CYS A 205 -1.06 -18.07 13.14
N HIS A 206 -1.73 -17.07 13.70
CA HIS A 206 -3.11 -16.75 13.39
C HIS A 206 -3.25 -15.23 13.23
N ALA A 207 -4.25 -14.80 12.48
CA ALA A 207 -4.53 -13.40 12.22
C ALA A 207 -6.03 -13.15 12.29
N TYR A 208 -6.41 -11.95 12.71
CA TYR A 208 -7.79 -11.49 12.63
C TYR A 208 -7.84 -10.26 11.74
N LEU A 209 -8.66 -10.32 10.69
CA LEU A 209 -8.79 -9.24 9.72
C LEU A 209 -10.21 -8.72 9.74
N THR A 210 -10.35 -7.41 9.62
CA THR A 210 -11.65 -6.76 9.46
C THR A 210 -11.83 -6.34 8.02
N PHE A 211 -12.88 -6.88 7.40
CA PHE A 211 -13.28 -6.53 6.05
C PHE A 211 -14.55 -5.68 6.08
N VAL A 212 -14.69 -4.81 5.08
CA VAL A 212 -15.91 -4.06 4.81
C VAL A 212 -16.41 -4.41 3.42
N ALA A 213 -17.68 -4.81 3.34
CA ALA A 213 -18.37 -5.00 2.07
C ALA A 213 -18.68 -3.65 1.42
N LYS A 214 -18.45 -3.59 0.11
CA LYS A 214 -18.85 -2.46 -0.73
C LYS A 214 -20.16 -2.81 -1.43
N PRO A 215 -21.10 -1.86 -1.53
CA PRO A 215 -22.35 -2.13 -2.23
C PRO A 215 -22.05 -2.39 -3.71
N THR A 216 -22.58 -3.49 -4.23
CA THR A 216 -22.65 -3.72 -5.66
C THR A 216 -23.86 -2.99 -6.20
N LEU A 217 -23.66 -2.02 -7.07
CA LEU A 217 -24.77 -1.54 -7.89
C LEU A 217 -25.29 -2.71 -8.73
N PRO A 218 -26.61 -2.89 -8.83
CA PRO A 218 -27.15 -3.86 -9.77
C PRO A 218 -26.74 -3.45 -11.20
N PRO A 219 -26.58 -4.43 -12.10
CA PRO A 219 -26.13 -4.19 -13.47
C PRO A 219 -27.03 -3.18 -14.18
N SER A 220 -26.43 -2.36 -15.05
CA SER A 220 -27.20 -1.46 -15.92
C SER A 220 -28.09 -2.30 -16.84
N PRO A 221 -29.35 -1.93 -17.05
CA PRO A 221 -30.23 -2.63 -17.98
C PRO A 221 -29.65 -2.63 -19.40
N THR A 222 -29.75 -3.78 -20.07
CA THR A 222 -29.09 -4.07 -21.37
C THR A 222 -29.65 -3.27 -22.56
N PHE A 223 -30.70 -2.47 -22.36
CA PHE A 223 -31.32 -1.71 -23.44
C PHE A 223 -30.43 -0.53 -23.86
N PHE A 224 -30.14 -0.43 -25.16
CA PHE A 224 -29.22 0.56 -25.74
C PHE A 224 -29.53 2.02 -25.36
N LEU A 225 -30.82 2.39 -25.37
CA LEU A 225 -31.27 3.73 -24.94
C LEU A 225 -31.09 3.98 -23.43
N LEU A 226 -31.17 2.93 -22.61
CA LEU A 226 -30.95 3.01 -21.17
C LEU A 226 -29.46 3.14 -20.81
N GLY A 227 -28.58 2.46 -21.54
CA GLY A 227 -27.14 2.57 -21.32
C GLY A 227 -26.62 4.01 -21.53
N TRP A 228 -27.15 4.72 -22.54
CA TRP A 228 -26.76 6.10 -22.82
C TRP A 228 -27.30 7.10 -21.79
N THR A 229 -28.52 6.88 -21.28
CA THR A 229 -29.07 7.71 -20.18
C THR A 229 -28.37 7.48 -18.83
N ASP A 230 -27.89 6.26 -18.57
CA ASP A 230 -27.04 5.92 -17.42
C ASP A 230 -25.67 6.62 -17.52
N GLN A 231 -25.06 6.70 -18.72
CA GLN A 231 -23.80 7.43 -18.97
C GLN A 231 -23.94 8.94 -18.73
N LEU A 232 -25.10 9.52 -19.04
CA LEU A 232 -25.42 10.93 -18.80
C LEU A 232 -25.88 11.22 -17.35
N GLY A 233 -25.97 10.20 -16.49
CA GLY A 233 -26.35 10.35 -15.08
C GLY A 233 -27.82 10.73 -14.86
N LEU A 234 -28.66 10.64 -15.89
CA LEU A 234 -30.10 10.99 -15.83
C LEU A 234 -30.93 9.94 -15.09
N THR A 235 -30.41 8.71 -15.03
CA THR A 235 -31.08 7.50 -14.53
C THR A 235 -30.28 6.79 -13.44
N ALA A 236 -29.22 7.46 -12.96
CA ALA A 236 -28.39 6.97 -11.87
C ALA A 236 -29.25 6.74 -10.62
N PRO A 237 -29.30 5.51 -10.07
CA PRO A 237 -30.02 5.26 -8.83
C PRO A 237 -29.43 6.12 -7.69
N PRO A 238 -30.21 6.42 -6.64
CA PRO A 238 -29.68 7.11 -5.48
C PRO A 238 -28.45 6.38 -4.95
N ALA A 239 -27.51 7.15 -4.37
CA ALA A 239 -26.26 6.61 -3.85
C ALA A 239 -26.54 5.35 -3.01
N PRO A 240 -25.88 4.21 -3.30
CA PRO A 240 -26.22 2.96 -2.67
C PRO A 240 -26.07 3.08 -1.14
N ARG A 241 -27.09 2.62 -0.40
CA ARG A 241 -26.99 2.46 1.06
C ARG A 241 -25.77 1.59 1.37
N LYS A 242 -25.16 1.78 2.54
CA LYS A 242 -24.06 0.93 3.02
C LYS A 242 -24.45 -0.54 2.85
N ALA A 243 -23.54 -1.35 2.29
CA ALA A 243 -23.79 -2.77 2.06
C ALA A 243 -24.25 -3.46 3.35
N GLN A 244 -25.31 -4.26 3.27
CA GLN A 244 -25.80 -4.99 4.44
C GLN A 244 -25.30 -6.42 4.41
N LEU A 245 -24.75 -6.88 5.52
CA LEU A 245 -24.25 -8.24 5.66
C LEU A 245 -25.25 -9.15 6.40
N PRO A 246 -25.43 -10.40 5.95
CA PRO A 246 -26.17 -11.38 6.73
C PRO A 246 -25.45 -11.67 8.05
N GLY A 247 -26.20 -11.84 9.12
CA GLY A 247 -25.67 -12.25 10.42
C GLY A 247 -25.01 -13.63 10.34
N VAL A 248 -24.08 -13.89 11.26
CA VAL A 248 -23.47 -15.21 11.42
C VAL A 248 -24.17 -15.94 12.56
N ARG A 249 -24.71 -17.13 12.29
CA ARG A 249 -25.28 -18.03 13.29
C ARG A 249 -24.20 -19.03 13.74
N PRO A 250 -23.64 -18.91 14.95
CA PRO A 250 -22.68 -19.88 15.45
C PRO A 250 -23.38 -21.19 15.82
N VAL A 251 -22.98 -22.30 15.19
CA VAL A 251 -23.55 -23.65 15.44
C VAL A 251 -22.85 -24.35 16.60
N SER A 252 -21.50 -24.28 16.67
CA SER A 252 -20.70 -24.93 17.71
C SER A 252 -20.37 -24.01 18.89
N LEU A 253 -20.04 -24.59 20.05
CA LEU A 253 -19.56 -23.82 21.22
C LEU A 253 -18.29 -23.01 20.89
N LEU A 254 -17.40 -23.58 20.08
CA LEU A 254 -16.20 -22.90 19.60
C LEU A 254 -16.58 -21.72 18.70
N ALA A 255 -17.50 -21.89 17.75
CA ALA A 255 -18.00 -20.81 16.92
C ALA A 255 -18.66 -19.70 17.76
N ARG A 256 -19.40 -20.06 18.82
CA ARG A 256 -20.03 -19.09 19.73
C ARG A 256 -18.99 -18.32 20.56
N LYS A 257 -17.95 -18.99 21.05
CA LYS A 257 -16.80 -18.33 21.69
C LYS A 257 -16.11 -17.37 20.72
N ARG A 258 -15.84 -17.80 19.48
CA ARG A 258 -15.23 -16.95 18.43
C ARG A 258 -16.08 -15.71 18.14
N TYR A 259 -17.40 -15.88 18.03
CA TYR A 259 -18.37 -14.79 17.80
C TYR A 259 -18.35 -13.74 18.92
N LEU A 260 -18.31 -14.17 20.18
CA LEU A 260 -18.23 -13.27 21.33
C LEU A 260 -16.88 -12.55 21.41
N LEU A 261 -15.78 -13.28 21.22
CA LEU A 261 -14.43 -12.71 21.20
C LEU A 261 -14.23 -11.71 20.06
N ALA A 262 -14.85 -11.93 18.90
CA ALA A 262 -14.85 -10.97 17.79
C ALA A 262 -15.47 -9.63 18.18
N GLY A 263 -16.54 -9.65 18.98
CA GLY A 263 -17.14 -8.44 19.55
C GLY A 263 -16.18 -7.67 20.44
N ARG A 264 -15.48 -8.38 21.33
CA ARG A 264 -14.48 -7.80 22.24
C ARG A 264 -13.29 -7.22 21.47
N ARG A 265 -12.74 -7.95 20.49
CA ARG A 265 -11.64 -7.48 19.63
C ARG A 265 -12.03 -6.22 18.86
N ARG A 266 -13.24 -6.17 18.29
CA ARG A 266 -13.73 -4.96 17.60
C ARG A 266 -13.82 -3.76 18.54
N ALA A 267 -14.38 -3.92 19.74
CA ALA A 267 -14.46 -2.83 20.71
C ALA A 267 -13.07 -2.30 21.07
N HIS A 268 -12.13 -3.20 21.32
CA HIS A 268 -10.74 -2.85 21.61
C HIS A 268 -10.03 -2.13 20.46
N ARG A 269 -10.28 -2.51 19.20
CA ARG A 269 -9.78 -1.80 18.01
C ARG A 269 -10.28 -0.35 17.95
N LEU A 270 -11.58 -0.15 18.13
CA LEU A 270 -12.20 1.17 18.06
C LEU A 270 -11.72 2.09 19.20
N GLN A 271 -11.49 1.53 20.38
CA GLN A 271 -10.93 2.26 21.51
C GLN A 271 -9.47 2.66 21.26
N ARG A 272 -8.61 1.70 20.91
CA ARG A 272 -7.19 1.96 20.62
C ARG A 272 -6.97 2.96 19.48
N ALA A 273 -7.82 2.91 18.44
CA ALA A 273 -7.75 3.87 17.34
C ALA A 273 -7.89 5.31 17.86
N LYS A 274 -8.87 5.58 18.74
CA LYS A 274 -9.09 6.91 19.31
C LYS A 274 -7.94 7.36 20.22
N GLU A 275 -7.41 6.44 21.03
CA GLU A 275 -6.36 6.75 22.01
C GLU A 275 -5.03 7.14 21.35
N HIS A 276 -4.67 6.49 20.24
CA HIS A 276 -3.36 6.67 19.61
C HIS A 276 -3.36 7.62 18.40
N ASP A 277 -4.51 8.06 17.90
CA ASP A 277 -4.59 8.88 16.68
C ASP A 277 -3.82 10.22 16.80
N ALA A 278 -3.87 10.89 17.96
CA ALA A 278 -3.15 12.15 18.17
C ALA A 278 -1.63 11.97 18.19
N LEU A 279 -1.13 10.97 18.93
CA LEU A 279 0.31 10.65 19.00
C LEU A 279 0.84 10.17 17.64
N ASN A 280 0.06 9.38 16.90
CA ASN A 280 0.42 8.95 15.56
C ASN A 280 0.52 10.14 14.59
N ALA A 281 -0.36 11.14 14.73
CA ALA A 281 -0.32 12.33 13.90
C ALA A 281 0.93 13.19 14.17
N SER A 282 1.27 13.44 15.45
CA SER A 282 2.47 14.20 15.82
C SER A 282 3.76 13.47 15.43
N PHE A 283 3.81 12.15 15.61
CA PHE A 283 4.91 11.31 15.14
C PHE A 283 5.10 11.39 13.63
N ARG A 284 4.02 11.27 12.86
CA ARG A 284 4.04 11.33 11.40
C ARG A 284 4.55 12.68 10.90
N GLU A 285 4.12 13.78 11.52
CA GLU A 285 4.60 15.11 11.19
C GLU A 285 6.10 15.27 11.49
N ALA A 286 6.56 14.80 12.65
CA ALA A 286 7.99 14.82 13.00
C ALA A 286 8.84 14.00 12.00
N LEU A 287 8.33 12.85 11.55
CA LEU A 287 9.00 12.01 10.56
C LEU A 287 9.15 12.73 9.21
N PHE A 288 8.12 13.44 8.75
CA PHE A 288 8.18 14.20 7.50
C PHE A 288 9.11 15.40 7.58
N ARG A 289 9.13 16.11 8.71
CA ARG A 289 10.10 17.21 8.92
C ARG A 289 11.53 16.70 8.83
N LEU A 290 11.83 15.61 9.52
CA LEU A 290 13.16 15.00 9.52
C LEU A 290 13.59 14.51 8.13
N GLU A 291 12.67 13.93 7.36
CA GLU A 291 12.93 13.56 5.97
C GLU A 291 13.27 14.78 5.11
N LYS A 292 12.49 15.85 5.25
CA LYS A 292 12.71 17.10 4.51
C LYS A 292 14.05 17.71 4.85
N ASP A 293 14.37 17.82 6.13
CA ASP A 293 15.66 18.34 6.61
C ASP A 293 16.84 17.54 6.03
N ARG A 294 16.68 16.21 5.91
CA ARG A 294 17.68 15.33 5.29
C ARG A 294 17.80 15.55 3.78
N GLN A 295 16.68 15.76 3.08
CA GLN A 295 16.69 16.08 1.64
C GLN A 295 17.36 17.42 1.40
N ASP A 296 16.98 18.46 2.16
CA ASP A 296 17.57 19.80 2.07
C ASP A 296 19.07 19.76 2.35
N ALA A 297 19.52 18.99 3.37
CA ALA A 297 20.93 18.79 3.67
C ALA A 297 21.69 18.05 2.55
N ALA A 298 21.06 17.06 1.92
CA ALA A 298 21.65 16.33 0.79
C ALA A 298 21.78 17.23 -0.45
N ASP A 299 20.78 18.06 -0.73
CA ASP A 299 20.78 19.02 -1.84
C ASP A 299 21.84 20.11 -1.62
N LEU A 300 21.98 20.62 -0.39
CA LEU A 300 23.06 21.53 0.00
C LEU A 300 24.43 20.90 -0.21
N ALA A 301 24.62 19.65 0.21
CA ALA A 301 25.87 18.92 0.01
C ALA A 301 26.16 18.66 -1.48
N ALA A 302 25.12 18.38 -2.28
CA ALA A 302 25.26 18.21 -3.73
C ALA A 302 25.70 19.51 -4.42
N ARG A 303 25.06 20.64 -4.07
CA ARG A 303 25.44 21.97 -4.58
C ARG A 303 26.84 22.39 -4.16
N ALA A 304 27.25 22.06 -2.93
CA ALA A 304 28.61 22.31 -2.46
C ALA A 304 29.63 21.50 -3.27
N ASN A 305 29.37 20.21 -3.50
CA ASN A 305 30.23 19.36 -4.33
C ASN A 305 30.29 19.85 -5.79
N GLU A 306 29.19 20.32 -6.37
CA GLU A 306 29.16 20.86 -7.72
C GLU A 306 29.96 22.17 -7.82
N ALA A 307 29.84 23.05 -6.82
CA ALA A 307 30.67 24.26 -6.73
C ALA A 307 32.16 23.94 -6.56
N ASP A 308 32.50 22.93 -5.76
CA ASP A 308 33.88 22.47 -5.58
C ASP A 308 34.43 21.80 -6.85
N GLN A 309 33.61 21.02 -7.57
CA GLN A 309 33.96 20.47 -8.89
C GLN A 309 34.16 21.57 -9.93
N ALA A 310 33.28 22.57 -9.99
CA ALA A 310 33.42 23.71 -10.91
C ALA A 310 34.70 24.52 -10.61
N ARG A 311 35.04 24.73 -9.33
CA ARG A 311 36.31 25.36 -8.92
C ARG A 311 37.51 24.55 -9.35
N LEU A 312 37.49 23.23 -9.13
CA LEU A 312 38.56 22.31 -9.54
C LEU A 312 38.74 22.28 -11.07
N LEU A 313 37.64 22.25 -11.82
CA LEU A 313 37.67 22.33 -13.28
C LEU A 313 38.25 23.66 -13.77
N HIS A 314 37.83 24.79 -13.17
CA HIS A 314 38.39 26.10 -13.50
C HIS A 314 39.89 26.19 -13.19
N SER A 315 40.35 25.67 -12.04
CA SER A 315 41.78 25.65 -11.73
C SER A 315 42.59 24.79 -12.71
N LEU A 316 42.04 23.64 -13.13
CA LEU A 316 42.68 22.78 -14.13
C LEU A 316 42.73 23.44 -15.51
N GLN A 317 41.63 24.09 -15.92
CA GLN A 317 41.56 24.85 -17.16
C GLN A 317 42.62 25.96 -17.20
N LEU A 318 42.73 26.73 -16.11
CA LEU A 318 43.72 27.79 -15.97
C LEU A 318 45.14 27.23 -15.99
N GLU A 319 45.40 26.09 -15.35
CA GLU A 319 46.71 25.44 -15.35
C GLU A 319 47.12 24.94 -16.74
N ILE A 320 46.23 24.21 -17.42
CA ILE A 320 46.48 23.66 -18.78
C ILE A 320 46.72 24.80 -19.77
N LEU A 321 45.90 25.85 -19.70
CA LEU A 321 46.00 26.99 -20.60
C LEU A 321 47.26 27.82 -20.33
N THR A 322 47.68 27.94 -19.06
CA THR A 322 48.96 28.56 -18.68
C THR A 322 50.16 27.79 -19.23
N GLU A 323 50.16 26.45 -19.14
CA GLU A 323 51.23 25.63 -19.70
C GLU A 323 51.29 25.70 -21.22
N ALA A 324 50.13 25.67 -21.88
CA ALA A 324 50.03 25.79 -23.33
C ALA A 324 50.49 27.18 -23.82
N TYR A 325 50.19 28.24 -23.05
CA TYR A 325 50.66 29.61 -23.29
C TYR A 325 52.18 29.73 -23.14
N LEU A 326 52.77 29.18 -22.07
CA LEU A 326 54.23 29.17 -21.85
C LEU A 326 55.00 28.44 -22.97
N ARG A 327 54.41 27.36 -23.51
CA ARG A 327 55.00 26.58 -24.61
C ARG A 327 54.76 27.18 -26.00
N GLN A 328 54.00 28.29 -26.10
CA GLN A 328 53.59 28.90 -27.37
C GLN A 328 52.91 27.89 -28.31
N SER A 329 52.00 27.08 -27.75
CA SER A 329 51.28 26.06 -28.51
C SER A 329 50.36 26.72 -29.56
N PRO A 330 50.20 26.13 -30.76
CA PRO A 330 49.42 26.73 -31.85
C PRO A 330 47.91 26.85 -31.54
N ASP A 331 47.44 26.09 -30.54
CA ASP A 331 46.04 26.01 -30.13
C ASP A 331 45.62 27.11 -29.15
N VAL A 332 46.54 28.01 -28.78
CA VAL A 332 46.31 29.14 -27.87
C VAL A 332 46.52 30.46 -28.61
N ARG A 333 45.54 31.36 -28.51
CA ARG A 333 45.55 32.69 -29.11
C ARG A 333 45.29 33.75 -28.05
N VAL A 334 45.85 34.94 -28.24
CA VAL A 334 45.61 36.10 -27.36
C VAL A 334 44.63 37.02 -28.05
N GLU A 335 43.44 37.18 -27.46
CA GLU A 335 42.36 38.06 -27.93
C GLU A 335 42.22 39.24 -26.96
N GLY A 336 42.97 40.33 -27.21
CA GLY A 336 42.94 41.51 -26.35
C GLY A 336 43.50 41.25 -24.96
N ASP A 337 42.63 41.31 -23.94
CA ASP A 337 42.97 41.07 -22.52
C ASP A 337 42.73 39.60 -22.08
N GLU A 338 42.24 38.77 -22.99
CA GLU A 338 41.95 37.35 -22.73
C GLU A 338 42.87 36.44 -23.55
N VAL A 339 43.21 35.29 -22.98
CA VAL A 339 43.90 34.19 -23.67
C VAL A 339 42.88 33.09 -23.87
N VAL A 340 42.74 32.67 -25.12
CA VAL A 340 41.74 31.72 -25.59
C VAL A 340 42.46 30.46 -26.06
N GLY A 341 42.11 29.32 -25.47
CA GLY A 341 42.68 28.01 -25.80
C GLY A 341 41.61 27.08 -26.35
N GLU A 342 41.83 26.54 -27.55
CA GLU A 342 41.05 25.43 -28.10
C GLU A 342 41.64 24.13 -27.53
N ILE A 343 41.17 23.74 -26.33
CA ILE A 343 41.66 22.54 -25.64
C ILE A 343 40.79 21.34 -26.04
N GLU A 344 41.43 20.32 -26.62
CA GLU A 344 40.78 19.06 -26.99
C GLU A 344 40.11 18.41 -25.77
N GLY A 345 38.78 18.30 -25.77
CA GLY A 345 37.97 17.79 -24.65
C GLY A 345 36.97 18.78 -24.06
N PHE A 346 37.07 20.08 -24.38
CA PHE A 346 36.06 21.09 -24.04
C PHE A 346 35.23 21.48 -25.27
N VAL A 347 33.92 21.66 -25.09
CA VAL A 347 32.99 21.99 -26.19
C VAL A 347 33.12 23.46 -26.62
N GLU A 348 33.45 24.34 -25.67
CA GLU A 348 33.67 25.76 -25.89
C GLU A 348 35.14 26.10 -25.63
N PRO A 349 35.73 27.04 -26.40
CA PRO A 349 37.10 27.47 -26.19
C PRO A 349 37.24 28.13 -24.82
N VAL A 350 38.21 27.68 -24.03
CA VAL A 350 38.44 28.16 -22.67
C VAL A 350 39.03 29.56 -22.74
N ARG A 351 38.39 30.53 -22.08
CA ARG A 351 38.82 31.93 -22.02
C ARG A 351 39.25 32.28 -20.61
N VAL A 352 40.47 32.77 -20.45
CA VAL A 352 41.02 33.19 -19.15
C VAL A 352 41.69 34.56 -19.33
N LYS A 353 41.58 35.44 -18.34
CA LYS A 353 42.25 36.75 -18.40
C LYS A 353 43.76 36.59 -18.37
N LYS A 354 44.44 37.45 -19.12
CA LYS A 354 45.91 37.43 -19.17
C LYS A 354 46.55 37.68 -17.80
N SER A 355 45.94 38.53 -16.97
CA SER A 355 46.37 38.79 -15.59
C SER A 355 46.40 37.52 -14.72
N ASP A 356 45.44 36.62 -14.92
CA ASP A 356 45.28 35.43 -14.10
C ASP A 356 46.31 34.36 -14.48
N ILE A 357 46.69 34.31 -15.77
CA ILE A 357 47.78 33.48 -16.29
C ILE A 357 49.13 33.99 -15.77
N GLU A 358 49.38 35.30 -15.83
CA GLU A 358 50.61 35.90 -15.31
C GLU A 358 50.78 35.67 -13.80
N ALA A 359 49.68 35.75 -13.04
CA ALA A 359 49.66 35.40 -11.62
C ALA A 359 49.94 33.92 -11.36
N GLU A 360 49.48 33.01 -12.22
CA GLU A 360 49.77 31.57 -12.13
C GLU A 360 51.23 31.26 -12.45
N ILE A 361 51.80 31.92 -13.47
CA ILE A 361 53.23 31.78 -13.84
C ILE A 361 54.12 32.16 -12.66
N GLN A 362 53.86 33.31 -12.03
CA GLN A 362 54.61 33.75 -10.83
C GLN A 362 54.50 32.73 -9.68
N ARG A 363 53.32 32.12 -9.51
CA ARG A 363 53.07 31.11 -8.49
C ARG A 363 53.85 29.81 -8.76
N LYS A 364 53.92 29.36 -10.02
CA LYS A 364 54.69 28.19 -10.44
C LYS A 364 56.21 28.40 -10.31
N GLU A 365 56.72 29.59 -10.60
CA GLU A 365 58.14 29.95 -10.42
C GLU A 365 58.59 29.85 -8.95
N HIS A 366 57.69 30.04 -8.00
CA HIS A 366 57.95 29.92 -6.56
C HIS A 366 57.79 28.48 -6.02
N GLY A 367 57.67 27.47 -6.89
CA GLY A 367 57.57 26.05 -6.52
C GLY A 367 56.17 25.61 -6.07
N GLY A 368 55.15 26.45 -6.25
CA GLY A 368 53.77 26.15 -5.92
C GLY A 368 53.08 25.30 -7.00
N TRP A 369 53.34 24.00 -7.02
CA TRP A 369 52.51 23.07 -7.80
C TRP A 369 51.17 22.87 -7.09
N HIS A 370 50.05 22.97 -7.81
CA HIS A 370 48.77 22.49 -7.30
C HIS A 370 48.90 20.97 -7.11
N GLN A 371 49.07 20.54 -5.86
CA GLN A 371 48.83 19.15 -5.53
C GLN A 371 47.32 18.96 -5.66
N VAL A 372 46.86 18.49 -6.82
CA VAL A 372 45.49 18.04 -6.99
C VAL A 372 45.32 16.89 -6.02
N ALA A 373 44.77 17.20 -4.85
CA ALA A 373 44.26 16.19 -3.95
C ALA A 373 43.11 15.54 -4.71
N LEU A 374 43.44 14.53 -5.51
CA LEU A 374 42.48 13.58 -6.01
C LEU A 374 41.75 13.09 -4.78
N SER A 375 40.54 13.61 -4.54
CA SER A 375 39.69 13.05 -3.52
C SER A 375 39.59 11.57 -3.88
N ASP A 376 40.03 10.70 -2.98
CA ASP A 376 40.24 9.26 -3.21
C ASP A 376 38.92 8.49 -3.43
N ARG A 377 37.85 9.22 -3.83
CA ARG A 377 36.49 8.72 -4.05
C ARG A 377 36.27 8.06 -5.41
N GLY A 378 37.29 8.06 -6.28
CA GLY A 378 37.31 7.29 -7.54
C GLY A 378 37.84 5.85 -7.37
N ARG A 379 38.50 5.52 -6.25
CA ARG A 379 38.90 4.15 -5.91
C ARG A 379 37.85 3.50 -5.02
N SER A 380 36.77 3.05 -5.64
CA SER A 380 36.11 1.85 -5.13
C SER A 380 37.02 0.64 -5.42
N GLY A 381 37.96 0.37 -4.52
CA GLY A 381 38.49 -0.99 -4.31
C GLY A 381 39.70 -1.41 -5.14
N SER A 382 40.85 -0.74 -4.97
CA SER A 382 42.12 -1.49 -4.89
C SER A 382 42.60 -1.35 -3.46
N SER A 383 42.05 -2.20 -2.59
CA SER A 383 42.61 -2.44 -1.26
C SER A 383 44.11 -2.63 -1.38
N SER A 384 44.87 -1.90 -0.56
CA SER A 384 46.14 -2.38 -0.04
C SER A 384 46.00 -3.89 0.21
N ASN A 385 46.69 -4.69 -0.60
CA ASN A 385 46.71 -6.15 -0.47
C ASN A 385 47.48 -6.60 0.80
N LYS A 386 47.76 -5.67 1.73
CA LYS A 386 48.32 -5.95 3.05
C LYS A 386 47.26 -6.10 4.14
N ASP A 387 46.04 -5.59 3.94
CA ASP A 387 44.97 -5.70 4.95
C ASP A 387 43.99 -6.87 4.69
N LEU A 388 43.96 -7.43 3.47
CA LEU A 388 43.20 -8.66 3.17
C LEU A 388 43.93 -9.97 3.55
N ALA A 389 45.26 -9.95 3.65
CA ALA A 389 46.01 -11.08 4.20
C ALA A 389 45.88 -11.19 5.74
N GLY A 390 45.49 -10.10 6.41
CA GLY A 390 45.21 -10.08 7.85
C GLY A 390 43.81 -10.60 8.22
N VAL A 391 42.81 -10.46 7.35
CA VAL A 391 41.42 -10.85 7.66
C VAL A 391 41.14 -12.33 7.36
N VAL A 392 41.84 -12.94 6.41
CA VAL A 392 41.71 -14.38 6.12
C VAL A 392 42.54 -15.26 7.07
N SER A 393 43.55 -14.71 7.75
CA SER A 393 44.38 -15.46 8.71
C SER A 393 43.97 -15.29 10.19
N THR A 394 43.16 -14.28 10.53
CA THR A 394 42.68 -14.06 11.92
C THR A 394 41.35 -14.75 12.22
N ALA A 395 40.55 -15.09 11.20
CA ALA A 395 39.29 -15.84 11.35
C ALA A 395 39.45 -17.29 11.85
N ARG A 396 40.69 -17.79 11.98
CA ARG A 396 40.97 -19.15 12.48
C ARG A 396 41.71 -19.21 13.81
N LYS A 397 42.03 -18.06 14.45
CA LYS A 397 42.79 -18.06 15.73
C LYS A 397 42.20 -17.30 16.93
N ASN A 398 41.11 -16.54 16.79
CA ASN A 398 40.41 -15.98 17.94
C ASN A 398 39.14 -16.78 18.31
N ARG A 399 39.34 -18.06 18.69
CA ARG A 399 38.39 -18.76 19.57
C ARG A 399 38.88 -18.61 21.00
N GLY A 400 38.71 -17.42 21.56
CA GLY A 400 39.09 -17.16 22.94
C GLY A 400 38.96 -15.69 23.28
N SER A 401 37.88 -15.34 24.00
CA SER A 401 37.71 -14.07 24.71
C SER A 401 37.67 -12.79 23.83
N GLU A 402 36.53 -12.50 23.22
CA GLU A 402 36.21 -11.14 22.76
C GLU A 402 35.09 -10.56 23.63
N THR A 403 35.51 -9.70 24.56
CA THR A 403 34.69 -8.71 25.26
C THR A 403 33.94 -7.83 24.24
N ALA A 404 32.64 -7.65 24.44
CA ALA A 404 31.72 -6.88 23.61
C ALA A 404 32.32 -5.53 23.15
N THR A 405 32.72 -5.46 21.88
CA THR A 405 33.11 -4.20 21.25
C THR A 405 31.87 -3.33 21.19
N THR A 406 31.85 -2.23 21.94
CA THR A 406 30.72 -1.29 21.98
C THR A 406 30.53 -0.66 20.60
N VAL A 407 29.58 -1.18 19.82
CA VAL A 407 29.30 -0.66 18.48
C VAL A 407 28.70 0.74 18.59
N ALA A 408 29.27 1.72 17.89
CA ALA A 408 28.81 3.10 17.94
C ALA A 408 27.31 3.19 17.60
N PRO A 409 26.52 3.94 18.38
CA PRO A 409 25.10 4.09 18.12
C PRO A 409 24.87 4.75 16.75
N ILE A 410 23.68 4.53 16.19
CA ILE A 410 23.23 5.10 14.92
C ILE A 410 22.18 6.17 15.19
N ASP A 411 22.16 7.25 14.42
CA ASP A 411 21.13 8.27 14.57
C ASP A 411 19.82 7.78 13.93
N PHE A 412 18.67 8.15 14.53
CA PHE A 412 17.35 7.75 14.03
C PHE A 412 17.16 8.08 12.54
N ALA A 413 17.64 9.26 12.13
CA ALA A 413 17.58 9.73 10.75
C ALA A 413 18.31 8.80 9.76
N ASP A 414 19.40 8.17 10.20
CA ASP A 414 20.13 7.24 9.36
C ASP A 414 19.40 5.91 9.19
N THR A 415 18.44 5.58 10.06
CA THR A 415 17.60 4.39 9.89
C THR A 415 16.42 4.61 8.92
N LEU A 416 16.07 5.88 8.64
CA LEU A 416 14.92 6.24 7.82
C LEU A 416 15.07 5.77 6.37
N SER A 417 14.19 4.86 5.97
CA SER A 417 14.13 4.30 4.62
C SER A 417 12.82 4.68 3.95
N LEU A 418 12.90 5.18 2.72
CA LEU A 418 11.76 5.51 1.87
C LEU A 418 11.80 4.61 0.64
N CYS A 419 10.68 3.96 0.33
CA CYS A 419 10.47 3.30 -0.95
C CYS A 419 9.14 3.77 -1.57
N LEU A 420 9.12 3.85 -2.90
CA LEU A 420 7.98 4.31 -3.67
C LEU A 420 7.51 3.19 -4.61
N TRP A 421 6.21 3.00 -4.71
CA TRP A 421 5.61 2.08 -5.66
C TRP A 421 4.50 2.77 -6.45
N ILE A 422 4.50 2.52 -7.76
CA ILE A 422 3.32 2.80 -8.59
C ILE A 422 2.35 1.63 -8.43
N VAL A 423 1.10 1.93 -8.10
CA VAL A 423 0.04 0.93 -8.02
C VAL A 423 -0.31 0.46 -9.43
N ARG A 424 -0.07 -0.82 -9.71
CA ARG A 424 -0.36 -1.46 -10.99
C ARG A 424 -1.60 -2.33 -10.88
N PRO A 425 -2.28 -2.68 -12.00
CA PRO A 425 -3.45 -3.56 -11.96
C PRO A 425 -3.22 -4.88 -11.21
N GLN A 426 -2.04 -5.49 -11.33
CA GLN A 426 -1.67 -6.72 -10.62
C GLN A 426 -1.60 -6.56 -9.08
N HIS A 427 -1.49 -5.33 -8.57
CA HIS A 427 -1.48 -5.04 -7.14
C HIS A 427 -2.90 -4.86 -6.59
N CYS A 428 -3.90 -4.78 -7.46
CA CYS A 428 -5.28 -4.45 -7.11
C CYS A 428 -6.18 -5.69 -7.12
N ASN A 429 -7.29 -5.57 -6.39
CA ASN A 429 -8.40 -6.52 -6.50
C ASN A 429 -9.22 -6.29 -7.79
N SER A 430 -10.23 -7.13 -8.01
CA SER A 430 -11.14 -7.06 -9.17
C SER A 430 -11.97 -5.77 -9.27
N LYS A 431 -11.90 -4.89 -8.26
CA LYS A 431 -12.54 -3.56 -8.25
C LYS A 431 -11.51 -2.43 -8.31
N SER A 432 -10.32 -2.70 -8.84
CA SER A 432 -9.26 -1.70 -9.05
C SER A 432 -8.92 -0.92 -7.78
N VAL A 433 -8.87 -1.61 -6.63
CA VAL A 433 -8.37 -1.04 -5.37
C VAL A 433 -7.15 -1.83 -4.93
N LEU A 434 -6.11 -1.15 -4.46
CA LEU A 434 -4.90 -1.76 -3.91
C LEU A 434 -5.26 -2.82 -2.85
N PHE A 435 -4.71 -4.01 -3.03
CA PHE A 435 -4.92 -5.12 -2.12
C PHE A 435 -4.17 -4.90 -0.80
N GLY A 436 -4.84 -5.09 0.34
CA GLY A 436 -4.26 -4.83 1.66
C GLY A 436 -3.01 -5.68 1.93
N GLY A 437 -3.05 -6.94 1.51
CA GLY A 437 -1.92 -7.86 1.55
C GLY A 437 -0.70 -7.38 0.79
N THR A 438 -0.89 -6.78 -0.39
CA THR A 438 0.21 -6.22 -1.18
C THR A 438 0.85 -5.04 -0.48
N LEU A 439 0.05 -4.17 0.15
CA LEU A 439 0.59 -3.07 0.93
C LEU A 439 1.36 -3.57 2.15
N MET A 440 0.84 -4.56 2.89
CA MET A 440 1.56 -5.14 4.03
C MET A 440 2.91 -5.75 3.63
N ARG A 441 2.99 -6.37 2.45
CA ARG A 441 4.24 -6.85 1.88
C ARG A 441 5.25 -5.72 1.68
N TRP A 442 4.87 -4.64 1.02
CA TRP A 442 5.76 -3.49 0.80
C TRP A 442 6.21 -2.85 2.11
N VAL A 443 5.31 -2.75 3.09
CA VAL A 443 5.65 -2.19 4.40
C VAL A 443 6.70 -3.04 5.13
N GLU A 444 6.57 -4.37 5.06
CA GLU A 444 7.57 -5.27 5.62
C GLU A 444 8.92 -5.18 4.90
N GLU A 445 8.92 -5.08 3.56
CA GLU A 445 10.14 -4.91 2.76
C GLU A 445 10.91 -3.63 3.18
N VAL A 446 10.25 -2.47 3.30
CA VAL A 446 10.91 -1.23 3.78
C VAL A 446 11.36 -1.36 5.22
N SER A 447 10.57 -2.02 6.06
CA SER A 447 10.92 -2.25 7.46
C SER A 447 12.21 -3.09 7.57
N THR A 448 12.36 -4.10 6.72
CA THR A 448 13.59 -4.91 6.65
C THR A 448 14.79 -4.09 6.17
N ILE A 449 14.60 -3.16 5.23
CA ILE A 449 15.65 -2.23 4.81
C ILE A 449 16.08 -1.32 5.96
N ALA A 450 15.13 -0.77 6.73
CA ALA A 450 15.41 0.06 7.90
C ALA A 450 16.16 -0.74 8.99
N ALA A 451 15.76 -2.00 9.23
CA ALA A 451 16.44 -2.90 10.15
C ALA A 451 17.90 -3.15 9.75
N ARG A 452 18.16 -3.39 8.46
CA ARG A 452 19.51 -3.62 7.92
C ARG A 452 20.47 -2.45 8.16
N ARG A 453 19.97 -1.22 8.32
CA ARG A 453 20.82 -0.06 8.65
C ARG A 453 21.38 -0.12 10.08
N VAL A 454 20.68 -0.79 11.00
CA VAL A 454 21.16 -1.02 12.37
C VAL A 454 22.29 -2.05 12.38
N SER A 455 22.20 -3.10 11.56
CA SER A 455 23.27 -4.08 11.42
C SER A 455 23.29 -4.66 9.98
N PRO A 456 24.26 -4.26 9.14
CA PRO A 456 24.31 -4.66 7.72
C PRO A 456 24.61 -6.14 7.50
N ASN A 457 25.41 -6.76 8.37
CA ASN A 457 25.93 -8.12 8.20
C ASN A 457 25.05 -9.19 8.85
N VAL A 458 23.84 -8.83 9.23
CA VAL A 458 22.91 -9.68 9.97
C VAL A 458 21.69 -9.98 9.12
N SER A 459 21.19 -11.20 9.24
CA SER A 459 19.92 -11.53 8.63
C SER A 459 18.75 -11.18 9.52
N TRP A 460 17.70 -10.64 8.92
CA TRP A 460 16.52 -10.17 9.63
C TRP A 460 15.32 -11.05 9.30
N ALA A 461 14.55 -11.41 10.33
CA ALA A 461 13.32 -12.17 10.18
C ALA A 461 12.16 -11.44 10.87
N SER A 462 11.00 -11.40 10.23
CA SER A 462 9.81 -10.78 10.80
C SER A 462 9.29 -11.62 11.97
N ALA A 463 9.20 -11.04 13.16
CA ALA A 463 8.66 -11.71 14.35
C ALA A 463 7.17 -11.43 14.56
N GLY A 464 6.70 -10.30 14.06
CA GLY A 464 5.29 -9.95 14.09
C GLY A 464 5.04 -8.52 13.63
N ILE A 465 3.76 -8.25 13.40
CA ILE A 465 3.22 -6.92 13.11
C ILE A 465 2.19 -6.59 14.19
N ASP A 466 2.17 -5.35 14.65
CA ASP A 466 1.08 -4.85 15.50
C ASP A 466 -0.20 -4.59 14.68
N SER A 467 -1.23 -4.06 15.32
CA SER A 467 -2.48 -3.74 14.64
C SER A 467 -2.25 -2.67 13.56
N LEU A 468 -2.71 -2.96 12.35
CA LEU A 468 -2.63 -2.08 11.19
C LEU A 468 -4.05 -1.68 10.77
N THR A 469 -4.28 -0.40 10.45
CA THR A 469 -5.56 0.10 9.93
C THR A 469 -5.35 0.86 8.63
N PHE A 470 -6.16 0.54 7.61
CA PHE A 470 -6.19 1.21 6.31
C PHE A 470 -7.23 2.34 6.33
N LYS A 471 -6.76 3.59 6.29
CA LYS A 471 -7.59 4.80 6.32
C LYS A 471 -8.07 5.20 4.93
N VAL A 472 -7.22 5.04 3.91
CA VAL A 472 -7.51 5.43 2.52
C VAL A 472 -7.21 4.26 1.57
N SER A 473 -8.03 4.12 0.53
CA SER A 473 -7.82 3.15 -0.55
C SER A 473 -7.01 3.78 -1.68
N ALA A 474 -5.90 3.15 -2.07
CA ALA A 474 -5.12 3.57 -3.24
C ALA A 474 -5.63 2.89 -4.51
N LEU A 475 -5.62 3.62 -5.63
CA LEU A 475 -6.11 3.18 -6.95
C LEU A 475 -4.95 2.94 -7.92
N PRO A 476 -5.15 2.17 -9.01
CA PRO A 476 -4.16 2.05 -10.08
C PRO A 476 -3.67 3.41 -10.59
N GLY A 477 -2.37 3.52 -10.85
CA GLY A 477 -1.70 4.74 -11.29
C GLY A 477 -1.27 5.66 -10.15
N TRP A 478 -1.82 5.51 -8.94
CA TRP A 478 -1.37 6.27 -7.78
C TRP A 478 0.02 5.83 -7.32
N VAL A 479 0.75 6.75 -6.70
CA VAL A 479 2.05 6.47 -6.10
C VAL A 479 1.88 6.28 -4.60
N VAL A 480 2.40 5.17 -4.06
CA VAL A 480 2.42 4.87 -2.63
C VAL A 480 3.84 5.09 -2.11
N TYR A 481 3.94 5.85 -1.04
CA TYR A 481 5.18 6.13 -0.30
C TYR A 481 5.14 5.34 1.00
N VAL A 482 6.14 4.51 1.23
CA VAL A 482 6.31 3.83 2.51
C VAL A 482 7.60 4.31 3.14
N ARG A 483 7.47 4.91 4.33
CA ARG A 483 8.59 5.33 5.17
C ARG A 483 8.70 4.37 6.33
N ALA A 484 9.88 3.85 6.61
CA ALA A 484 10.13 3.06 7.81
C ALA A 484 11.39 3.54 8.53
N ALA A 485 11.34 3.58 9.87
CA ALA A 485 12.47 3.95 10.71
C ALA A 485 12.46 3.12 12.00
N VAL A 486 13.65 2.83 12.53
CA VAL A 486 13.79 2.02 13.74
C VAL A 486 13.51 2.89 14.96
N LEU A 487 12.45 2.56 15.70
CA LEU A 487 12.07 3.29 16.92
C LEU A 487 12.87 2.86 18.13
N LYS A 488 13.05 1.55 18.32
CA LYS A 488 13.68 1.00 19.52
C LYS A 488 14.43 -0.27 19.16
N VAL A 489 15.63 -0.38 19.73
CA VAL A 489 16.47 -1.58 19.64
C VAL A 489 16.44 -2.27 20.99
N TYR A 490 16.17 -3.58 20.97
CA TYR A 490 16.23 -4.46 22.12
C TYR A 490 17.44 -5.38 22.00
N ASP A 491 17.50 -6.42 22.84
CA ASP A 491 18.63 -7.37 22.88
C ASP A 491 18.90 -8.08 21.54
N SER A 492 17.85 -8.63 20.90
CA SER A 492 17.95 -9.35 19.63
C SER A 492 16.90 -8.95 18.59
N SER A 493 16.17 -7.87 18.86
CA SER A 493 15.03 -7.46 18.05
C SER A 493 14.94 -5.96 17.98
N VAL A 494 14.31 -5.45 16.94
CA VAL A 494 14.04 -4.03 16.75
C VAL A 494 12.55 -3.82 16.52
N GLU A 495 12.02 -2.73 17.04
CA GLU A 495 10.71 -2.23 16.66
C GLU A 495 10.86 -1.09 15.65
N ILE A 496 10.08 -1.16 14.59
CA ILE A 496 10.16 -0.31 13.42
C ILE A 496 8.80 0.33 13.23
N ALA A 497 8.75 1.65 13.13
CA ALA A 497 7.55 2.35 12.72
C ALA A 497 7.55 2.48 11.20
N ALA A 498 6.40 2.21 10.59
CA ALA A 498 6.19 2.44 9.18
C ALA A 498 4.94 3.30 8.93
N VAL A 499 5.13 4.36 8.14
CA VAL A 499 4.11 5.32 7.74
C VAL A 499 3.91 5.24 6.25
N VAL A 500 2.66 5.02 5.84
CA VAL A 500 2.25 4.89 4.44
C VAL A 500 1.41 6.08 4.03
N THR A 501 1.81 6.74 2.96
CA THR A 501 1.00 7.74 2.27
C THR A 501 0.81 7.37 0.80
N CYS A 502 -0.21 7.93 0.15
CA CYS A 502 -0.42 7.78 -1.28
C CYS A 502 -0.77 9.11 -1.92
N GLU A 503 -0.46 9.28 -3.19
CA GLU A 503 -0.87 10.45 -3.96
C GLU A 503 -1.35 10.05 -5.35
N ASP A 504 -2.25 10.85 -5.89
CA ASP A 504 -2.62 10.80 -7.30
C ASP A 504 -1.83 11.86 -8.07
N ARG A 505 -0.75 11.43 -8.73
CA ARG A 505 0.12 12.35 -9.49
C ARG A 505 -0.55 12.90 -10.75
N ASN A 506 -1.60 12.25 -11.23
CA ASN A 506 -2.30 12.68 -12.44
C ASN A 506 -3.44 13.66 -12.14
N SER A 507 -3.73 13.90 -10.86
CA SER A 507 -4.75 14.87 -10.46
C SER A 507 -4.27 16.30 -10.70
N HIS A 508 -5.19 17.20 -11.08
CA HIS A 508 -4.90 18.63 -11.23
C HIS A 508 -4.40 19.28 -9.93
N THR A 509 -4.75 18.71 -8.77
CA THR A 509 -4.24 19.12 -7.45
C THR A 509 -3.59 17.90 -6.77
N PRO A 510 -2.30 17.64 -7.03
CA PRO A 510 -1.60 16.52 -6.40
C PRO A 510 -1.57 16.73 -4.88
N GLY A 511 -2.18 15.80 -4.16
CA GLY A 511 -2.30 15.85 -2.71
C GLY A 511 -1.95 14.51 -2.08
N THR A 512 -1.05 14.54 -1.10
CA THR A 512 -0.67 13.35 -0.35
C THR A 512 -1.76 13.00 0.67
N LYS A 513 -2.25 11.77 0.62
CA LYS A 513 -3.26 11.21 1.52
C LYS A 513 -2.61 10.19 2.44
N HIS A 514 -3.02 10.21 3.70
CA HIS A 514 -2.53 9.27 4.69
C HIS A 514 -3.25 7.91 4.58
N VAL A 515 -2.50 6.83 4.42
CA VAL A 515 -3.04 5.48 4.21
C VAL A 515 -3.02 4.67 5.50
N SER A 516 -1.86 4.57 6.16
CA SER A 516 -1.71 3.70 7.34
C SER A 516 -0.48 4.06 8.17
N GLU A 517 -0.57 3.87 9.49
CA GLU A 517 0.57 3.77 10.41
C GLU A 517 0.63 2.34 10.96
N SER A 518 1.82 1.77 11.05
CA SER A 518 2.01 0.40 11.54
C SER A 518 3.36 0.21 12.22
N PHE A 519 3.44 -0.81 13.09
CA PHE A 519 4.66 -1.14 13.81
C PHE A 519 5.04 -2.61 13.55
N PHE A 520 6.29 -2.81 13.15
CA PHE A 520 6.85 -4.13 12.84
C PHE A 520 7.92 -4.49 13.86
N THR A 521 7.97 -5.77 14.22
CA THR A 521 9.07 -6.32 15.01
C THR A 521 9.90 -7.22 14.13
N MET A 522 11.17 -6.87 13.98
CA MET A 522 12.17 -7.70 13.31
C MET A 522 13.10 -8.29 14.35
N VAL A 523 13.51 -9.54 14.14
CA VAL A 523 14.52 -10.22 14.97
C VAL A 523 15.77 -10.39 14.12
N ALA A 524 16.90 -10.03 14.72
CA ALA A 524 18.22 -10.30 14.17
C ALA A 524 18.53 -11.78 14.39
N VAL A 525 18.81 -12.49 13.31
CA VAL A 525 19.03 -13.94 13.32
C VAL A 525 20.37 -14.24 12.67
N ASP A 526 21.11 -15.14 13.30
CA ASP A 526 22.32 -15.72 12.76
C ASP A 526 21.98 -16.55 11.50
N PRO A 527 22.58 -16.26 10.34
CA PRO A 527 22.28 -16.95 9.09
C PRO A 527 22.58 -18.46 9.15
N ASP A 528 23.58 -18.89 9.93
CA ASP A 528 23.99 -20.30 9.98
C ASP A 528 23.19 -21.08 11.02
N THR A 529 23.07 -20.52 12.23
CA THR A 529 22.42 -21.24 13.34
C THR A 529 20.91 -21.03 13.40
N GLY A 530 20.37 -20.00 12.74
CA GLY A 530 18.97 -19.62 12.83
C GLY A 530 18.57 -19.08 14.22
N ARG A 531 19.54 -18.83 15.11
CA ARG A 531 19.28 -18.34 16.47
C ARG A 531 19.27 -16.81 16.52
N PRO A 532 18.46 -16.19 17.41
CA PRO A 532 18.51 -14.75 17.61
C PRO A 532 19.89 -14.28 18.09
N LEU A 533 20.44 -13.26 17.43
CA LEU A 533 21.70 -12.62 17.83
C LEU A 533 21.44 -11.64 18.97
N LYS A 534 21.98 -11.93 20.15
CA LYS A 534 21.81 -11.11 21.37
C LYS A 534 22.98 -10.17 21.56
N GLY A 535 22.71 -8.95 22.03
CA GLY A 535 23.72 -7.95 22.42
C GLY A 535 24.53 -7.34 21.27
N ALA A 536 24.31 -7.74 20.02
CA ALA A 536 25.14 -7.32 18.88
C ALA A 536 24.55 -6.13 18.07
N LEU A 537 23.42 -5.56 18.51
CA LEU A 537 22.70 -4.53 17.75
C LEU A 537 23.11 -3.11 18.16
N ARG A 538 23.35 -2.25 17.16
CA ARG A 538 23.62 -0.82 17.36
C ARG A 538 22.40 -0.14 17.97
N GLN A 539 22.59 0.59 19.06
CA GLN A 539 21.51 1.38 19.65
C GLN A 539 21.18 2.59 18.78
N VAL A 540 19.91 3.00 18.77
CA VAL A 540 19.44 4.16 18.00
C VAL A 540 19.37 5.39 18.91
N ARG A 541 19.99 6.49 18.50
CA ARG A 541 19.83 7.81 19.13
C ARG A 541 18.60 8.49 18.57
N LEU A 542 17.64 8.78 19.46
CA LEU A 542 16.38 9.41 19.08
C LEU A 542 16.46 10.93 19.24
N PRO A 543 15.92 11.70 18.28
CA PRO A 543 15.75 13.15 18.44
C PRO A 543 14.65 13.43 19.48
N PRO A 544 14.75 14.55 20.23
CA PRO A 544 13.71 14.93 21.19
C PRO A 544 12.36 15.21 20.51
N GLY A 545 11.28 15.02 21.25
CA GLY A 545 9.90 15.31 20.80
C GLY A 545 9.07 14.05 20.54
N PRO A 546 8.11 14.10 19.59
CA PRO A 546 7.13 13.03 19.37
C PRO A 546 7.72 11.65 19.05
N ILE A 547 8.94 11.61 18.49
CA ILE A 547 9.63 10.36 18.16
C ILE A 547 10.04 9.61 19.44
N THR A 548 10.53 10.32 20.46
CA THR A 548 10.89 9.73 21.77
C THR A 548 9.66 9.23 22.50
N GLU A 549 8.57 10.00 22.52
CA GLU A 549 7.28 9.57 23.11
C GLU A 549 6.75 8.29 22.41
N MET A 550 6.88 8.22 21.08
CA MET A 550 6.52 7.03 20.32
C MET A 550 7.41 5.83 20.68
N ALA A 551 8.69 6.04 20.94
CA ALA A 551 9.61 5.00 21.37
C ALA A 551 9.36 4.52 22.81
N GLU A 552 8.87 5.38 23.72
CA GLU A 552 8.42 4.95 25.05
C GLU A 552 7.19 4.04 24.97
N SER A 553 6.24 4.39 24.09
CA SER A 553 5.06 3.54 23.85
C SER A 553 5.41 2.16 23.23
N ALA A 554 6.60 2.02 22.63
CA ALA A 554 7.12 0.75 22.10
C ALA A 554 7.30 -0.30 23.19
N GLU A 555 7.67 0.10 24.41
CA GLU A 555 7.90 -0.84 25.51
C GLU A 555 6.60 -1.53 25.91
N ARG A 556 5.50 -0.77 26.03
CA ARG A 556 4.15 -1.32 26.28
C ARG A 556 3.70 -2.24 25.15
N ARG A 557 3.94 -1.86 23.88
CA ARG A 557 3.63 -2.72 22.72
C ARG A 557 4.39 -4.05 22.77
N ARG A 558 5.67 -4.02 23.15
CA ARG A 558 6.49 -5.22 23.33
C ARG A 558 5.98 -6.12 24.46
N GLU A 559 5.62 -5.56 25.60
CA GLU A 559 5.08 -6.33 26.73
C GLU A 559 3.80 -7.08 26.36
N ASP A 560 2.86 -6.38 25.73
CA ASP A 560 1.64 -6.96 25.16
C ASP A 560 1.95 -8.13 24.22
N ARG A 561 2.88 -7.92 23.29
CA ARG A 561 3.29 -8.91 22.28
C ARG A 561 3.91 -10.14 22.93
N LEU A 562 4.75 -9.96 23.95
CA LEU A 562 5.38 -11.06 24.68
C LEU A 562 4.38 -11.84 25.53
N LEU A 563 3.40 -11.16 26.14
CA LEU A 563 2.30 -11.81 26.84
C LEU A 563 1.47 -12.67 25.89
N GLU A 564 1.07 -12.11 24.74
CA GLU A 564 0.32 -12.82 23.72
C GLU A 564 1.10 -14.01 23.13
N LYS A 565 2.40 -13.82 22.85
CA LYS A 565 3.30 -14.89 22.42
C LYS A 565 3.35 -16.04 23.44
N ARG A 566 3.49 -15.74 24.74
CA ARG A 566 3.51 -16.76 25.81
C ARG A 566 2.19 -17.53 25.90
N VAL A 567 1.08 -16.85 25.69
CA VAL A 567 -0.25 -17.47 25.65
C VAL A 567 -0.34 -18.42 24.46
N LEU A 568 0.06 -17.99 23.26
CA LEU A 568 0.02 -18.81 22.06
C LEU A 568 0.98 -20.02 22.12
N GLN A 569 2.18 -19.84 22.69
CA GLN A 569 3.13 -20.93 22.87
C GLN A 569 2.62 -22.00 23.85
N ARG A 570 1.90 -21.60 24.90
CA ARG A 570 1.23 -22.55 25.80
C ARG A 570 0.20 -23.35 25.04
N TYR A 571 -0.72 -22.70 24.33
CA TYR A 571 -1.75 -23.40 23.56
C TYR A 571 -1.18 -24.30 22.45
N GLY A 572 -0.08 -23.90 21.81
CA GLY A 572 0.59 -24.70 20.79
C GLY A 572 1.34 -25.92 21.33
N ARG A 573 1.73 -25.94 22.62
CA ARG A 573 2.41 -27.07 23.27
C ARG A 573 1.46 -28.08 23.90
N THR A 574 0.30 -27.66 24.42
CA THR A 574 -0.69 -28.58 25.01
C THR A 574 -1.51 -29.34 23.97
N SER A 575 -1.43 -28.99 22.69
CA SER A 575 -2.09 -29.69 21.58
C SER A 575 -1.19 -30.77 20.95
N LEU A 576 -0.80 -31.77 21.74
CA LEU A 576 -0.61 -33.15 21.25
C LEU A 576 -1.93 -33.93 21.28
N LEU A 577 -3.01 -33.34 21.82
CA LEU A 577 -4.37 -33.77 21.56
C LEU A 577 -4.90 -33.05 20.31
N PRO A 578 -5.53 -33.77 19.37
CA PRO A 578 -6.20 -33.14 18.25
C PRO A 578 -7.27 -32.23 18.86
N ILE A 579 -7.12 -30.91 18.71
CA ILE A 579 -8.33 -30.09 18.67
C ILE A 579 -9.02 -30.56 17.39
N PRO A 580 -10.15 -31.29 17.48
CA PRO A 580 -10.72 -31.90 16.30
C PRO A 580 -11.13 -30.79 15.34
N TYR A 581 -10.40 -30.76 14.22
CA TYR A 581 -10.90 -30.60 12.87
C TYR A 581 -12.35 -30.12 12.75
N SER A 582 -12.52 -28.81 12.71
CA SER A 582 -13.28 -28.07 11.70
C SER A 582 -13.08 -26.59 12.02
N PHE A 583 -13.36 -25.74 11.05
CA PHE A 583 -13.59 -24.32 11.36
C PHE A 583 -14.72 -24.13 12.37
#